data_AF-A0A1Y0G4G9-F1
#
_entry.id   AF-A0A1Y0G4G9-F1
#
_cell.length_a   1.000
_cell.length_b   1.000
_cell.length_c   1.000
_cell.angle_alpha   90.00
_cell.angle_beta   90.00
_cell.angle_gamma   90.00
#
_symmetry.space_group_name_H-M   'P 1'
#
loop_
_entity.id
_entity.type
_entity.pdbx_description
1 polymer ?
#
loop_
_entity_poly.entity_id
_entity_poly.type
_entity_poly.pdbx_seq_one_letter_code
_entity_poly.pdbx_strand_id
1 'polypeptide(L)'
;MVNELRQRWLTLMELAVWGEVKSTRMGATARMRKRLLEVGEKLRSLVADRAWIPHPREQVKNALGSAYSLKDALLQFERAAQDVDGGADYDDFAAAVIALHQCLLDRLPDLENQWAGLLDSQYDEDEDELDD
;
A
#
# COMPACT_ATOMS: atom_id res chain seq x y z
N MET A 1 13.61 -0.13 1.56
CA MET A 1 12.14 -0.29 1.66
C MET A 1 11.37 1.00 1.39
N VAL A 2 11.23 1.96 2.33
CA VAL A 2 10.35 3.14 2.10
C VAL A 2 10.76 3.97 0.89
N ASN A 3 12.05 4.26 0.74
CA ASN A 3 12.55 4.99 -0.43
C ASN A 3 12.35 4.17 -1.72
N GLU A 4 12.53 2.86 -1.67
CA GLU A 4 12.35 1.99 -2.83
C GLU A 4 10.89 1.92 -3.27
N LEU A 5 9.94 1.69 -2.35
CA LEU A 5 8.50 1.75 -2.61
C LEU A 5 8.08 3.09 -3.19
N ARG A 6 8.61 4.19 -2.63
CA ARG A 6 8.38 5.53 -3.16
C ARG A 6 8.87 5.65 -4.60
N GLN A 7 10.08 5.19 -4.90
CA GLN A 7 10.64 5.24 -6.25
C GLN A 7 9.81 4.40 -7.23
N ARG A 8 9.45 3.16 -6.86
CA ARG A 8 8.59 2.29 -7.68
C ARG A 8 7.24 2.94 -7.98
N TRP A 9 6.62 3.55 -6.97
CA TRP A 9 5.36 4.27 -7.13
C TRP A 9 5.52 5.51 -8.03
N LEU A 10 6.60 6.28 -7.88
CA LEU A 10 6.88 7.45 -8.73
C LEU A 10 7.09 7.05 -10.20
N THR A 11 7.86 6.00 -10.46
CA THR A 11 8.05 5.45 -11.81
C THR A 11 6.71 5.04 -12.43
N LEU A 12 5.86 4.35 -11.66
CA LEU A 12 4.55 3.95 -12.14
C LEU A 12 3.61 5.14 -12.38
N MET A 13 3.69 6.18 -11.55
CA MET A 13 2.97 7.44 -11.75
C MET A 13 3.42 8.17 -13.01
N GLU A 14 4.72 8.17 -13.30
CA GLU A 14 5.28 8.78 -14.51
C GLU A 14 4.73 8.10 -15.77
N LEU A 15 4.78 6.76 -15.82
CA LEU A 15 4.20 5.96 -16.91
C LEU A 15 2.68 6.17 -17.01
N ALA A 16 1.97 6.18 -15.88
CA ALA A 16 0.52 6.31 -15.87
C ALA A 16 0.05 7.69 -16.38
N VAL A 17 0.76 8.76 -16.03
CA VAL A 17 0.35 10.15 -16.31
C VAL A 17 0.92 10.67 -17.63
N TRP A 18 2.21 10.44 -17.86
CA TRP A 18 2.96 11.01 -18.98
C TRP A 18 3.24 9.99 -20.08
N GLY A 19 3.25 8.70 -19.77
CA GLY A 19 3.40 7.63 -20.75
C GLY A 19 2.17 7.44 -21.64
N GLU A 20 2.38 6.81 -22.78
CA GLU A 20 1.34 6.39 -23.69
C GLU A 20 0.75 5.06 -23.22
N VAL A 21 -0.22 5.15 -22.32
CA VAL A 21 -0.99 4.02 -21.77
C VAL A 21 -2.47 4.18 -22.14
N LYS A 22 -3.05 3.15 -22.77
CA LYS A 22 -4.38 3.18 -23.39
C LYS A 22 -5.29 2.06 -22.87
N SER A 23 -6.59 2.29 -23.03
CA SER A 23 -7.64 1.32 -22.73
C SER A 23 -8.72 1.45 -23.79
N THR A 24 -9.25 0.34 -24.28
CA THR A 24 -10.48 0.31 -25.09
C THR A 24 -11.74 0.63 -24.27
N ARG A 25 -11.70 0.42 -22.95
CA ARG A 25 -12.78 0.77 -22.02
C ARG A 25 -12.72 2.24 -21.64
N MET A 26 -13.84 2.94 -21.90
CA MET A 26 -13.97 4.36 -21.59
C MET A 26 -13.78 4.65 -20.09
N GLY A 27 -12.92 5.60 -19.77
CA GLY A 27 -12.66 6.06 -18.39
C GLY A 27 -11.78 5.12 -17.55
N ALA A 28 -11.33 3.99 -18.07
CA ALA A 28 -10.48 3.06 -17.33
C ALA A 28 -9.14 3.67 -16.92
N THR A 29 -8.48 4.42 -17.82
CA THR A 29 -7.21 5.10 -17.53
C THR A 29 -7.36 6.13 -16.43
N ALA A 30 -8.45 6.90 -16.42
CA ALA A 30 -8.75 7.86 -15.36
C ALA A 30 -8.99 7.17 -14.01
N ARG A 31 -9.74 6.05 -14.00
CA ARG A 31 -9.97 5.24 -12.80
C ARG A 31 -8.67 4.64 -12.27
N MET A 32 -7.85 4.04 -13.14
CA MET A 32 -6.54 3.46 -12.79
C MET A 32 -5.64 4.53 -12.14
N ARG A 33 -5.51 5.70 -12.76
CA ARG A 33 -4.70 6.81 -12.21
C ARG A 33 -5.19 7.26 -10.83
N LYS A 34 -6.50 7.36 -10.64
CA LYS A 34 -7.08 7.67 -9.33
C LYS A 34 -6.68 6.63 -8.28
N ARG A 35 -6.81 5.33 -8.60
CA ARG A 35 -6.42 4.26 -7.68
C ARG A 35 -4.92 4.26 -7.39
N LEU A 36 -4.09 4.56 -8.38
CA LEU A 36 -2.64 4.69 -8.18
C LEU A 36 -2.28 5.86 -7.25
N LEU A 37 -3.02 6.98 -7.34
CA LEU A 37 -2.87 8.09 -6.39
C LEU A 37 -3.22 7.67 -4.96
N GLU A 38 -4.33 6.94 -4.78
CA GLU A 38 -4.75 6.39 -3.49
C GLU A 38 -3.67 5.47 -2.88
N VAL A 39 -2.99 4.65 -3.69
CA VAL A 39 -1.83 3.85 -3.23
C VAL A 39 -0.73 4.74 -2.65
N GLY A 40 -0.41 5.86 -3.31
CA GLY A 40 0.57 6.84 -2.82
C GLY A 40 0.17 7.46 -1.48
N GLU A 41 -1.10 7.79 -1.30
CA GLU A 41 -1.64 8.31 -0.04
C GLU A 41 -1.54 7.27 1.09
N LYS A 42 -1.82 5.99 0.80
CA LYS A 42 -1.68 4.92 1.80
C LYS A 42 -0.22 4.62 2.12
N LEU A 43 0.68 4.70 1.15
CA LEU A 43 2.13 4.64 1.39
C LEU A 43 2.58 5.75 2.34
N ARG A 44 2.07 6.98 2.14
CA ARG A 44 2.38 8.10 3.04
C ARG A 44 1.86 7.86 4.46
N SER A 45 0.68 7.27 4.57
CA SER A 45 0.03 6.93 5.84
C SER A 45 0.78 5.83 6.60
N LEU A 46 1.26 4.81 5.90
CA LEU A 46 2.06 3.73 6.51
C LEU A 46 3.27 4.28 7.27
N VAL A 47 3.96 5.26 6.69
CA VAL A 47 5.19 5.85 7.25
C VAL A 47 4.96 7.14 8.04
N ALA A 48 3.70 7.45 8.38
CA ALA A 48 3.39 8.61 9.20
C ALA A 48 3.92 8.43 10.63
N ASP A 49 4.36 9.54 11.23
CA ASP A 49 4.67 9.57 12.65
C ASP A 49 3.38 9.36 13.47
N ARG A 50 3.50 8.56 14.52
CA ARG A 50 2.39 8.16 15.40
C ARG A 50 2.63 8.57 16.85
N ALA A 51 3.72 9.29 17.16
CA ALA A 51 4.01 9.78 18.51
C ALA A 51 2.92 10.69 19.09
N TRP A 52 2.05 11.26 18.25
CA TRP A 52 0.90 12.04 18.68
C TRP A 52 -0.23 11.22 19.32
N ILE A 53 -0.29 9.90 19.08
CA ILE A 53 -1.28 8.99 19.69
C ILE A 53 -0.76 8.60 21.09
N PRO A 54 -1.45 8.94 22.18
CA PRO A 54 -0.89 8.79 23.53
C PRO A 54 -0.62 7.34 23.96
N HIS A 55 -1.46 6.40 23.51
CA HIS A 55 -1.37 4.99 23.93
C HIS A 55 -0.56 4.17 22.91
N PRO A 56 0.54 3.50 23.33
CA PRO A 56 1.37 2.68 22.44
C PRO A 56 0.57 1.59 21.70
N ARG A 57 -0.38 0.96 22.37
CA ARG A 57 -1.32 0.01 21.77
C ARG A 57 -2.06 0.59 20.57
N GLU A 58 -2.60 1.79 20.70
CA GLU A 58 -3.32 2.48 19.63
C GLU A 58 -2.39 2.95 18.50
N GLN A 59 -1.11 3.24 18.81
CA GLN A 59 -0.09 3.48 17.78
C GLN A 59 0.12 2.24 16.90
N VAL A 60 0.27 1.06 17.51
CA VAL A 60 0.46 -0.21 16.80
C VAL A 60 -0.78 -0.59 16.01
N LYS A 61 -1.99 -0.47 16.59
CA LYS A 61 -3.26 -0.68 15.86
C LYS A 61 -3.37 0.22 14.63
N ASN A 62 -3.03 1.51 14.78
CA ASN A 62 -3.06 2.44 13.66
C ASN A 62 -2.04 2.09 12.57
N ALA A 63 -0.84 1.65 12.96
CA ALA A 63 0.17 1.17 12.01
C ALA A 63 -0.31 -0.06 11.23
N LEU A 64 -0.85 -1.06 11.92
CA LEU A 64 -1.42 -2.26 11.32
C LEU A 64 -2.59 -1.94 10.38
N GLY A 65 -3.52 -1.08 10.81
CA GLY A 65 -4.61 -0.61 9.96
C GLY A 65 -4.14 0.13 8.70
N SER A 66 -3.02 0.85 8.79
CA SER A 66 -2.41 1.53 7.65
C SER A 66 -1.80 0.55 6.65
N ALA A 67 -1.20 -0.55 7.12
CA ALA A 67 -0.73 -1.64 6.25
C ALA A 67 -1.87 -2.31 5.49
N TYR A 68 -2.95 -2.70 6.18
CA TYR A 68 -4.11 -3.30 5.52
C TYR A 68 -4.76 -2.35 4.51
N SER A 69 -4.87 -1.06 4.85
CA SER A 69 -5.39 -0.04 3.93
C SER A 69 -4.53 0.09 2.67
N LEU A 70 -3.20 0.00 2.80
CA LEU A 70 -2.30 0.04 1.66
C LEU A 70 -2.45 -1.19 0.77
N LYS A 71 -2.56 -2.39 1.36
CA LYS A 71 -2.75 -3.65 0.63
C LYS A 71 -4.07 -3.65 -0.15
N ASP A 72 -5.14 -3.17 0.45
CA ASP A 72 -6.44 -3.01 -0.22
C ASP A 72 -6.37 -1.98 -1.36
N ALA A 73 -5.72 -0.82 -1.14
CA ALA A 73 -5.52 0.17 -2.19
C ALA A 73 -4.71 -0.39 -3.37
N LEU A 74 -3.66 -1.18 -3.11
CA LEU A 74 -2.88 -1.86 -4.15
C LEU A 74 -3.77 -2.81 -4.95
N LEU A 75 -4.55 -3.66 -4.29
CA LEU A 75 -5.44 -4.62 -4.95
C LEU A 75 -6.50 -3.92 -5.81
N GLN A 76 -7.06 -2.80 -5.33
CA GLN A 76 -8.01 -2.00 -6.09
C GLN A 76 -7.36 -1.33 -7.30
N PHE A 77 -6.11 -0.89 -7.17
CA PHE A 77 -5.32 -0.39 -8.29
C PHE A 77 -5.05 -1.48 -9.32
N GLU A 78 -4.57 -2.65 -8.91
CA GLU A 78 -4.28 -3.77 -9.82
C GLU A 78 -5.51 -4.20 -10.61
N ARG A 79 -6.67 -4.29 -9.96
CA ARG A 79 -7.95 -4.55 -10.64
C ARG A 79 -8.30 -3.47 -11.66
N ALA A 80 -8.04 -2.20 -11.35
CA ALA A 80 -8.27 -1.11 -12.31
C ALA A 80 -7.24 -1.11 -13.46
N ALA A 81 -6.00 -1.55 -13.19
CA ALA A 81 -4.94 -1.66 -14.19
C ALA A 81 -5.20 -2.79 -15.21
N GLN A 82 -5.97 -3.82 -14.84
CA GLN A 82 -6.40 -4.87 -15.79
C GLN A 82 -7.25 -4.36 -16.95
N ASP A 83 -7.85 -3.17 -16.83
CA ASP A 83 -8.61 -2.54 -17.91
C ASP A 83 -7.72 -1.80 -18.92
N VAL A 84 -6.42 -1.66 -18.64
CA VAL A 84 -5.42 -1.09 -19.56
C VAL A 84 -4.96 -2.18 -20.52
N ASP A 85 -4.99 -1.90 -21.83
CA ASP A 85 -4.81 -2.92 -22.88
C ASP A 85 -3.92 -2.47 -24.06
N GLY A 86 -3.20 -1.35 -23.93
CA GLY A 86 -2.21 -0.97 -24.94
C GLY A 86 -1.57 0.39 -24.74
N GLY A 87 -1.00 0.91 -25.83
CA GLY A 87 -0.15 2.09 -25.83
C GLY A 87 1.34 1.72 -25.91
N ALA A 88 2.19 2.67 -26.33
CA ALA A 88 3.61 2.40 -26.59
C ALA A 88 4.37 2.00 -25.32
N ASP A 89 3.94 2.50 -24.16
CA ASP A 89 4.59 2.25 -22.87
C ASP A 89 3.86 1.17 -22.03
N TYR A 90 2.98 0.39 -22.65
CA TYR A 90 2.16 -0.61 -21.95
C TYR A 90 3.00 -1.68 -21.25
N ASP A 91 4.01 -2.22 -21.93
CA ASP A 91 4.84 -3.30 -21.39
C ASP A 91 5.66 -2.80 -20.17
N ASP A 92 6.20 -1.59 -20.26
CA ASP A 92 6.91 -0.93 -19.16
C ASP A 92 5.97 -0.63 -17.98
N PHE A 93 4.75 -0.18 -18.26
CA PHE A 93 3.71 0.01 -17.24
C PHE A 93 3.37 -1.31 -16.54
N ALA A 94 3.13 -2.39 -17.28
CA ALA A 94 2.80 -3.70 -16.72
C ALA A 94 3.96 -4.24 -15.86
N ALA A 95 5.20 -4.09 -16.32
CA ALA A 95 6.38 -4.48 -15.54
C ALA A 95 6.50 -3.65 -14.25
N ALA A 96 6.23 -2.34 -14.31
CA ALA A 96 6.26 -1.46 -13.14
C ALA A 96 5.14 -1.78 -12.13
N VAL A 97 3.95 -2.21 -12.57
CA VAL A 97 2.88 -2.72 -11.69
C VAL A 97 3.37 -3.93 -10.89
N ILE A 98 3.95 -4.93 -11.59
CA ILE A 98 4.47 -6.15 -10.96
C ILE A 98 5.59 -5.81 -9.97
N ALA A 99 6.50 -4.91 -10.34
CA ALA A 99 7.60 -4.50 -9.47
C ALA A 99 7.11 -3.80 -8.19
N LEU A 100 6.05 -2.97 -8.28
CA LEU A 100 5.43 -2.35 -7.10
C LEU A 100 4.78 -3.41 -6.20
N HIS A 101 4.04 -4.35 -6.79
CA HIS A 101 3.41 -5.45 -6.07
C HIS A 101 4.43 -6.28 -5.28
N GLN A 102 5.48 -6.74 -5.95
CA GLN A 102 6.56 -7.53 -5.33
C GLN A 102 7.23 -6.76 -4.20
N CYS A 103 7.64 -5.52 -4.46
CA CYS A 103 8.32 -4.69 -3.44
C CYS A 103 7.46 -4.51 -2.17
N LEU A 104 6.14 -4.46 -2.32
CA LEU A 104 5.20 -4.31 -1.22
C LEU A 104 4.96 -5.62 -0.48
N LEU A 105 4.70 -6.72 -1.21
CA LEU A 105 4.45 -8.02 -0.59
C LEU A 105 5.69 -8.71 -0.03
N ASP A 106 6.90 -8.30 -0.43
CA ASP A 106 8.14 -8.83 0.14
C ASP A 106 8.34 -8.44 1.62
N ARG A 107 7.70 -7.37 2.09
CA ARG A 107 7.97 -6.81 3.43
C ARG A 107 6.72 -6.51 4.26
N LEU A 108 5.61 -6.20 3.61
CA LEU A 108 4.38 -5.83 4.33
C LEU A 108 3.84 -6.98 5.21
N PRO A 109 3.84 -8.27 4.77
CA PRO A 109 3.38 -9.37 5.61
C PRO A 109 4.20 -9.53 6.90
N ASP A 110 5.51 -9.32 6.86
CA ASP A 110 6.36 -9.39 8.05
C ASP A 110 5.99 -8.30 9.06
N LEU A 111 5.69 -7.09 8.59
CA LEU A 111 5.25 -5.99 9.44
C LEU A 111 3.84 -6.23 10.00
N GLU A 112 2.93 -6.76 9.18
CA GLU A 112 1.58 -7.16 9.61
C GLU A 112 1.68 -8.16 10.77
N ASN A 113 2.51 -9.20 10.63
CA ASN A 113 2.72 -10.21 11.67
C ASN A 113 3.39 -9.66 12.93
N GLN A 114 4.40 -8.80 12.78
CA GLN A 114 5.07 -8.17 13.93
C GLN A 114 4.12 -7.30 14.74
N TRP A 115 3.33 -6.45 14.07
CA TRP A 115 2.37 -5.59 14.77
C TRP A 115 1.19 -6.36 15.34
N ALA A 116 0.70 -7.40 14.66
CA ALA A 116 -0.31 -8.29 15.22
C ALA A 116 0.21 -8.98 16.49
N GLY A 117 1.42 -9.57 16.45
CA GLY A 117 2.04 -10.21 17.62
C GLY A 117 2.25 -9.25 18.80
N LEU A 118 2.64 -8.00 18.55
CA LEU A 118 2.75 -6.97 19.59
C LEU A 118 1.40 -6.58 20.20
N LEU A 119 0.31 -6.66 19.44
CA LEU A 119 -1.03 -6.39 19.95
C LEU A 119 -1.56 -7.56 20.76
N ASP A 120 -1.22 -8.79 20.37
CA ASP A 120 -1.62 -10.01 21.06
C ASP A 120 -0.88 -10.12 22.41
N SER A 121 0.43 -9.85 22.46
CA SER A 121 1.22 -9.92 23.70
C SER A 121 0.78 -8.92 24.79
N GLN A 122 0.11 -7.84 24.41
CA GLN A 122 -0.43 -6.85 25.35
C GLN A 122 -1.75 -7.30 25.98
N TYR A 123 -2.49 -8.23 25.36
CA TYR A 123 -3.67 -8.82 25.99
C TYR A 123 -3.28 -9.75 27.13
N ASP A 124 -2.18 -10.48 26.97
CA ASP A 124 -1.66 -11.38 28.01
C ASP A 124 -1.19 -10.60 29.26
N GLU A 125 -0.58 -9.42 29.07
CA GLU A 125 -0.14 -8.55 30.18
C GLU A 125 -1.31 -7.89 30.94
N ASP A 126 -2.37 -7.46 30.24
CA ASP A 126 -3.55 -6.83 30.85
C ASP A 126 -4.39 -7.86 31.66
N GLU A 127 -4.40 -9.14 31.26
CA GLU A 127 -5.07 -10.21 32.01
C GLU A 127 -4.29 -10.60 33.28
N ASP A 128 -2.96 -10.63 33.22
CA ASP A 128 -2.11 -10.93 34.38
C ASP A 128 -2.14 -9.81 35.45
N GLU A 129 -2.34 -8.54 35.08
CA GLU A 129 -2.49 -7.42 36.03
C GLU A 129 -3.87 -7.32 36.71
N LEU A 130 -4.89 -8.02 36.20
CA LEU A 130 -6.25 -8.02 36.74
C LEU A 130 -6.51 -9.14 37.76
N ASP A 131 -5.60 -10.13 37.84
CA ASP A 131 -5.68 -11.29 38.75
C ASP A 131 -4.84 -11.12 40.05
N ASP A 132 -4.18 -9.96 40.25
CA ASP A 132 -3.47 -9.55 41.48
C ASP A 132 -4.23 -8.46 42.29
#